data_AF-A0A1F9PII8-F1
#
_entry.id   AF-A0A1F9PII8-F1
#
_cell.length_a   1.000
_cell.length_b   1.000
_cell.length_c   1.000
_cell.angle_alpha   90.00
_cell.angle_beta   90.00
_cell.angle_gamma   90.00
#
_symmetry.space_group_name_H-M   'P 1'
#
loop_
_entity.id
_entity.type
_entity.pdbx_description
1 polymer ?
#
loop_
_entity_poly.entity_id
_entity_poly.type
_entity_poly.pdbx_seq_one_letter_code
_entity_poly.pdbx_strand_id
1 'polypeptide(L)'
;MLGLGLLVRLGRQVLAGPVADAGVLPAGYYRHLVLAALEEEDFSGALRHLKWAGNPLLAQIMVLRLRLLSARHRQQQVAVQDLLASESSPARQAQYQTLLAEEARALELLRDYEAGAMAHLAGPGRAPTGAGP
;
A
#
# COMPACT_ATOMS: atom_id res chain seq x y z
N MET A 1 16.99 18.18 14.54
CA MET A 1 16.36 17.29 15.56
C MET A 1 16.38 15.85 15.04
N LEU A 2 17.55 15.20 15.02
CA LEU A 2 17.84 13.99 14.22
C LEU A 2 18.44 12.85 15.08
N GLY A 3 18.00 12.69 16.33
CA GLY A 3 18.67 11.80 17.30
C GLY A 3 17.80 10.77 18.02
N LEU A 4 16.48 10.93 18.08
CA LEU A 4 15.61 10.07 18.90
C LEU A 4 14.81 9.03 18.10
N GLY A 5 14.50 9.29 16.84
CA GLY A 5 13.76 8.34 15.98
C GLY A 5 14.57 7.10 15.58
N LEU A 6 15.90 7.21 15.51
CA LEU A 6 16.77 6.11 15.08
C LEU A 6 17.01 5.06 16.18
N LEU A 7 17.05 5.50 17.45
CA LEU A 7 17.25 4.61 18.59
C LEU A 7 16.01 3.74 18.88
N VAL A 8 14.81 4.28 18.69
CA VAL A 8 13.56 3.51 18.78
C VAL A 8 13.48 2.46 17.67
N ARG A 9 13.97 2.79 16.47
CA ARG A 9 13.97 1.91 15.28
C ARG A 9 14.84 0.66 15.47
N LEU A 10 15.97 0.79 16.14
CA LEU A 10 16.86 -0.33 16.47
C LEU A 10 16.33 -1.19 17.64
N GLY A 11 15.72 -0.57 18.66
CA GLY A 11 15.11 -1.30 19.77
C GLY A 11 13.94 -2.20 19.36
N ARG A 12 13.15 -1.79 18.36
CA ARG A 12 11.98 -2.55 17.88
C ARG A 12 12.35 -3.76 17.00
N GLN A 13 13.45 -3.68 16.26
CA GLN A 13 13.87 -4.74 15.32
C GLN A 13 14.43 -5.98 16.03
N VAL A 14 15.02 -5.83 17.23
CA VAL A 14 15.75 -6.91 17.90
C VAL A 14 14.86 -7.79 18.80
N LEU A 15 13.70 -7.29 19.25
CA LEU A 15 12.87 -8.00 20.24
C LEU A 15 11.48 -8.46 19.74
N ALA A 16 10.97 -7.91 18.62
CA ALA A 16 9.60 -8.19 18.16
C ALA A 16 9.48 -8.98 16.85
N GLY A 17 10.58 -9.17 16.11
CA GLY A 17 10.59 -9.79 14.78
C GLY A 17 10.04 -11.24 14.75
N PRO A 18 10.52 -12.16 15.61
CA PRO A 18 10.16 -13.57 15.46
C PRO A 18 8.74 -13.92 15.93
N VAL A 19 8.20 -13.19 16.91
CA VAL A 19 6.89 -13.51 17.53
C VAL A 19 5.73 -12.83 16.81
N ALA A 20 5.97 -11.63 16.24
CA ALA A 20 4.94 -10.92 15.49
C ALA A 20 4.55 -11.66 14.20
N ASP A 21 5.51 -12.28 13.51
CA ASP A 21 5.25 -13.02 12.26
C ASP A 21 4.52 -14.36 12.48
N ALA A 22 4.46 -14.86 13.71
CA ALA A 22 3.77 -16.10 14.06
C ALA A 22 2.26 -15.92 14.36
N GLY A 23 1.74 -14.68 14.41
CA GLY A 23 0.32 -14.43 14.72
C GLY A 23 -0.07 -14.66 16.19
N VAL A 24 0.90 -14.78 17.10
CA VAL A 24 0.70 -15.22 18.50
C VAL A 24 0.31 -14.06 19.42
N LEU A 25 0.42 -12.81 18.95
CA LEU A 25 0.16 -11.62 19.77
C LEU A 25 -1.34 -11.22 19.77
N PRO A 26 -1.80 -10.45 20.76
CA PRO A 26 -3.18 -9.98 20.79
C PRO A 26 -3.51 -9.14 19.55
N ALA A 27 -4.74 -9.25 19.03
CA ALA A 27 -5.20 -8.48 17.85
C ALA A 27 -4.98 -6.96 17.97
N GLY A 28 -5.05 -6.42 19.20
CA GLY A 28 -4.73 -5.02 19.49
C GLY A 28 -3.31 -4.62 19.12
N TYR A 29 -2.32 -5.51 19.29
CA TYR A 29 -0.93 -5.28 18.90
C TYR A 29 -0.81 -5.14 17.38
N TYR A 30 -1.41 -6.06 16.63
CA TYR A 30 -1.42 -6.01 15.16
C TYR A 30 -2.14 -4.78 14.62
N ARG A 31 -3.23 -4.33 15.28
CA ARG A 31 -3.87 -3.06 14.94
C ARG A 31 -2.90 -1.89 15.04
N HIS A 32 -2.11 -1.82 16.11
CA HIS A 32 -1.10 -0.76 16.26
C HIS A 32 -0.02 -0.83 15.18
N LEU A 33 0.42 -2.03 14.79
CA LEU A 33 1.38 -2.20 13.70
C LEU A 33 0.81 -1.75 12.34
N VAL A 34 -0.44 -2.12 12.03
CA VAL A 34 -1.11 -1.68 10.79
C VAL A 34 -1.25 -0.16 10.77
N LEU A 35 -1.67 0.46 11.87
CA LEU A 35 -1.80 1.92 11.94
C LEU A 35 -0.46 2.63 11.79
N ALA A 36 0.59 2.14 12.45
CA ALA A 36 1.93 2.71 12.31
C ALA A 36 2.46 2.59 10.87
N ALA A 37 2.26 1.43 10.23
CA ALA A 37 2.65 1.24 8.83
C ALA A 37 1.84 2.15 7.89
N LEU A 38 0.53 2.32 8.14
CA LEU A 38 -0.28 3.27 7.38
C LEU A 38 0.19 4.72 7.55
N GLU A 39 0.56 5.13 8.76
CA GLU A 39 1.10 6.48 9.01
C GLU A 39 2.36 6.76 8.18
N GLU A 40 3.24 5.77 8.05
CA GLU A 40 4.45 5.83 7.23
C GLU A 40 4.22 5.56 5.73
N GLU A 41 2.97 5.37 5.29
CA GLU A 41 2.60 4.96 3.92
C GLU A 41 3.25 3.63 3.48
N ASP A 42 3.67 2.79 4.43
CA ASP A 42 4.12 1.42 4.18
C ASP A 42 2.91 0.48 4.02
N PHE A 43 2.30 0.52 2.84
CA PHE A 43 1.17 -0.36 2.49
C PHE A 43 1.54 -1.84 2.54
N SER A 44 2.81 -2.19 2.27
CA SER A 44 3.29 -3.57 2.31
C SER A 44 3.33 -4.12 3.74
N GLY A 45 3.86 -3.32 4.69
CA GLY A 45 3.86 -3.63 6.12
C GLY A 45 2.45 -3.63 6.71
N ALA A 46 1.61 -2.69 6.28
CA ALA A 46 0.20 -2.66 6.69
C ALA A 46 -0.52 -3.96 6.29
N LEU A 47 -0.40 -4.41 5.04
CA LEU A 47 -1.01 -5.67 4.56
C LEU A 47 -0.51 -6.89 5.31
N ARG A 48 0.81 -6.95 5.57
CA ARG A 48 1.42 -8.08 6.29
C ARG A 48 0.71 -8.36 7.60
N HIS A 49 0.39 -7.30 8.35
CA HIS A 49 -0.21 -7.40 9.68
C HIS A 49 -1.74 -7.37 9.69
N LEU A 50 -2.37 -6.94 8.61
CA LEU A 50 -3.81 -6.73 8.50
C LEU A 50 -4.63 -7.99 8.82
N LYS A 51 -4.15 -9.16 8.38
CA LYS A 51 -4.81 -10.46 8.61
C LYS A 51 -4.96 -10.84 10.09
N TRP A 52 -4.07 -10.35 10.94
CA TRP A 52 -4.08 -10.65 12.39
C TRP A 52 -4.75 -9.55 13.22
N ALA A 53 -4.97 -8.36 12.65
CA ALA A 53 -5.60 -7.25 13.36
C ALA A 53 -7.11 -7.46 13.59
N GLY A 54 -7.76 -8.35 12.82
CA GLY A 54 -9.16 -8.73 13.00
C GLY A 54 -10.16 -7.58 12.87
N ASN A 55 -9.75 -6.45 12.27
CA ASN A 55 -10.54 -5.23 12.20
C ASN A 55 -10.81 -4.82 10.74
N PRO A 56 -12.04 -4.99 10.22
CA PRO A 56 -12.37 -4.65 8.84
C PRO A 56 -12.25 -3.16 8.54
N LEU A 57 -12.36 -2.29 9.56
CA LEU A 57 -12.19 -0.84 9.37
C LEU A 57 -10.78 -0.49 8.92
N LEU A 58 -9.75 -1.21 9.38
CA LEU A 58 -8.37 -0.98 8.94
C LEU A 58 -8.18 -1.30 7.46
N ALA A 59 -8.83 -2.37 6.98
CA ALA A 59 -8.82 -2.73 5.57
C ALA A 59 -9.56 -1.68 4.73
N GLN A 60 -10.69 -1.15 5.20
CA GLN A 60 -11.40 -0.05 4.53
C GLN A 60 -10.57 1.23 4.45
N ILE A 61 -9.92 1.63 5.55
CA ILE A 61 -9.02 2.81 5.59
C ILE A 61 -7.88 2.62 4.59
N MET A 62 -7.28 1.42 4.56
CA MET A 62 -6.21 1.12 3.62
C MET A 62 -6.67 1.24 2.17
N VAL A 63 -7.81 0.62 1.81
CA VAL A 63 -8.40 0.74 0.46
C VAL A 63 -8.65 2.19 0.08
N LEU A 64 -9.21 2.99 1.00
CA LEU A 64 -9.46 4.41 0.76
C LEU A 64 -8.16 5.17 0.45
N ARG A 65 -7.11 4.98 1.26
CA ARG A 65 -5.81 5.65 1.04
C ARG A 65 -5.16 5.22 -0.27
N LEU A 66 -5.18 3.94 -0.60
CA LEU A 66 -4.66 3.42 -1.87
C LEU A 66 -5.40 4.01 -3.08
N ARG A 67 -6.72 4.16 -3.00
CA ARG A 67 -7.51 4.81 -4.07
C ARG A 67 -7.20 6.29 -4.23
N LEU A 68 -7.06 7.01 -3.12
CA LEU A 68 -6.67 8.43 -3.15
C LEU A 68 -5.28 8.59 -3.77
N LEU A 69 -4.33 7.75 -3.38
CA LEU A 69 -2.97 7.77 -3.94
C LEU A 69 -2.98 7.40 -5.43
N SER A 70 -3.74 6.37 -5.82
CA SER A 70 -3.91 5.99 -7.24
C SER A 70 -4.54 7.10 -8.07
N ALA A 71 -5.52 7.82 -7.52
CA ALA A 71 -6.13 8.97 -8.20
C ALA A 71 -5.10 10.09 -8.43
N ARG A 72 -4.22 10.34 -7.44
CA ARG A 72 -3.12 11.30 -7.58
C ARG A 72 -2.12 10.90 -8.67
N HIS A 73 -1.69 9.64 -8.69
CA HIS A 73 -0.80 9.12 -9.75
C HIS A 73 -1.44 9.23 -11.15
N ARG A 74 -2.74 8.93 -11.28
CA ARG A 74 -3.45 9.14 -12.56
C ARG A 74 -3.47 10.60 -13.00
N GLN A 75 -3.68 11.53 -12.07
CA GLN A 75 -3.59 12.96 -12.37
C GLN A 75 -2.18 13.37 -12.81
N GLN A 76 -1.15 12.83 -12.15
CA GLN A 76 0.25 13.06 -12.54
C GLN A 76 0.55 12.50 -13.94
N GLN A 77 0.06 11.31 -14.27
CA GLN A 77 0.19 10.75 -15.61
C GLN A 77 -0.41 11.64 -16.69
N VAL A 78 -1.62 12.17 -16.47
CA VAL A 78 -2.25 13.11 -17.42
C VAL A 78 -1.40 14.35 -17.58
N ALA A 79 -0.94 14.96 -16.48
CA ALA A 79 -0.09 16.14 -16.52
C ALA A 79 1.23 15.89 -17.27
N VAL A 80 1.88 14.73 -17.06
CA VAL A 80 3.12 14.37 -17.78
C VAL A 80 2.85 14.08 -19.25
N GLN A 81 1.71 13.49 -19.61
CA GLN A 81 1.32 13.31 -21.01
C GLN A 81 1.11 14.64 -21.73
N ASP A 82 0.46 15.61 -21.09
CA ASP A 82 0.27 16.96 -21.64
C ASP A 82 1.60 17.68 -21.85
N LEU A 83 2.54 17.53 -20.91
CA LEU A 83 3.91 18.03 -21.04
C LEU A 83 4.66 17.34 -22.18
N LEU A 84 4.55 16.02 -22.31
CA LEU A 84 5.19 15.27 -23.38
C LEU A 84 4.67 15.68 -24.76
N ALA A 85 3.37 15.93 -24.88
CA ALA A 85 2.73 16.35 -26.14
C ALA A 85 3.19 17.73 -26.61
N SER A 86 3.61 18.60 -25.69
CA SER A 86 4.09 19.95 -25.97
C SER A 86 5.62 20.07 -26.01
N GLU A 87 6.35 19.00 -25.68
CA GLU A 87 7.80 19.01 -25.58
C GLU A 87 8.45 18.77 -26.95
N SER A 88 9.40 19.62 -27.32
CA SER A 88 10.13 19.54 -28.60
C SER A 88 11.53 18.96 -28.44
N SER A 89 12.08 18.97 -27.23
CA SER A 89 13.41 18.44 -26.96
C SER A 89 13.39 16.92 -26.85
N PRO A 90 14.17 16.17 -27.67
CA PRO A 90 14.20 14.71 -27.63
C PRO A 90 14.72 14.17 -26.29
N ALA A 91 15.64 14.91 -25.64
CA ALA A 91 16.16 14.54 -24.33
C ALA A 91 15.08 14.62 -23.23
N ARG A 92 14.23 15.66 -23.27
CA ARG A 92 13.12 15.81 -22.31
C ARG A 92 11.97 14.86 -22.61
N GLN A 93 11.69 14.59 -23.88
CA GLN A 93 10.73 13.56 -24.27
C GLN A 93 11.10 12.18 -23.69
N ALA A 94 12.37 11.78 -23.78
CA ALA A 94 12.84 10.53 -23.19
C ALA A 94 12.70 10.50 -21.65
N GLN A 95 12.94 11.63 -20.98
CA GLN A 95 12.71 11.76 -19.54
C GLN A 95 11.23 11.61 -19.18
N TYR A 96 10.32 12.30 -19.87
CA TYR A 96 8.88 12.18 -19.63
C TYR A 96 8.34 10.77 -19.92
N GLN A 97 8.85 10.09 -20.95
CA GLN A 97 8.51 8.69 -21.20
C GLN A 97 8.95 7.78 -20.06
N THR A 98 10.14 8.02 -19.49
CA THR A 98 10.63 7.28 -18.32
C THR A 98 9.72 7.52 -17.11
N LEU A 99 9.35 8.77 -16.84
CA LEU A 99 8.42 9.11 -15.77
C LEU A 99 7.06 8.44 -15.96
N LEU A 100 6.51 8.42 -17.18
CA LEU A 100 5.24 7.72 -17.46
C LEU A 100 5.33 6.21 -17.20
N ALA A 101 6.46 5.58 -17.52
CA ALA A 101 6.68 4.17 -17.22
C ALA A 101 6.76 3.89 -15.71
N GLU A 102 7.43 4.76 -14.96
CA GLU A 102 7.48 4.67 -13.49
C GLU A 102 6.10 4.86 -12.85
N GLU A 103 5.34 5.85 -13.32
CA GLU A 103 3.96 6.09 -12.87
C GLU A 103 3.04 4.90 -13.17
N ALA A 104 3.17 4.29 -14.36
CA ALA A 104 2.40 3.11 -14.71
C ALA A 104 2.71 1.93 -13.77
N ARG A 105 4.00 1.73 -13.46
CA ARG A 105 4.43 0.69 -12.51
C ARG A 105 3.94 0.97 -11.09
N ALA A 106 3.94 2.22 -10.66
CA ALA A 106 3.40 2.62 -9.36
C ALA A 106 1.89 2.29 -9.26
N LEU A 107 1.12 2.59 -10.30
CA LEU A 107 -0.31 2.25 -10.34
C LEU A 107 -0.58 0.75 -10.31
N GLU A 108 0.26 -0.06 -10.96
CA GLU A 108 0.16 -1.53 -10.89
C GLU A 108 0.38 -2.03 -9.45
N LEU A 109 1.43 -1.54 -8.78
CA LEU A 109 1.71 -1.90 -7.38
C LEU A 109 0.56 -1.50 -6.44
N LEU A 110 0.01 -0.29 -6.61
CA LEU A 110 -1.12 0.18 -5.81
C LEU A 110 -2.37 -0.67 -6.03
N ARG A 111 -2.62 -1.12 -7.26
CA ARG A 111 -3.73 -2.02 -7.58
C ARG A 111 -3.58 -3.37 -6.87
N ASP A 112 -2.37 -3.92 -6.84
CA ASP A 112 -2.10 -5.20 -6.19
C ASP A 112 -2.29 -5.10 -4.66
N TYR A 113 -1.85 -3.99 -4.06
CA TYR A 113 -2.12 -3.71 -2.64
C TYR A 113 -3.61 -3.49 -2.36
N GLU A 114 -4.35 -2.84 -3.25
CA GLU A 114 -5.79 -2.65 -3.11
C GLU A 114 -6.52 -3.99 -3.15
N ALA A 115 -6.16 -4.86 -4.10
CA ALA A 115 -6.71 -6.21 -4.19
C ALA A 115 -6.45 -7.01 -2.92
N GLY A 116 -5.23 -6.93 -2.36
CA GLY A 116 -4.88 -7.55 -1.08
C GLY A 116 -5.75 -7.04 0.07
N ALA A 117 -5.95 -5.72 0.17
CA ALA A 117 -6.77 -5.14 1.24
C ALA A 117 -8.26 -5.47 1.07
N MET A 118 -8.76 -5.50 -0.17
CA MET A 118 -10.13 -5.89 -0.51
C MET A 118 -10.43 -7.36 -0.20
N ALA A 119 -9.44 -8.26 -0.38
CA ALA A 119 -9.60 -9.67 0.00
C ALA A 119 -9.90 -9.84 1.49
N HIS A 120 -9.37 -8.96 2.36
CA HIS A 120 -9.69 -8.94 3.78
C HIS A 120 -11.12 -8.47 4.10
N LEU A 121 -11.74 -7.70 3.21
CA LEU A 121 -13.13 -7.25 3.35
C LEU A 121 -14.14 -8.27 2.83
N ALA A 122 -13.75 -9.11 1.87
CA ALA A 122 -14.63 -10.11 1.26
C ALA A 122 -14.97 -11.30 2.19
N GLY A 123 -14.21 -11.49 3.28
CA GLY A 123 -14.37 -12.60 4.22
C GLY A 123 -14.07 -13.98 3.60
N PRO A 124 -13.94 -15.06 4.39
CA PRO A 124 -13.67 -16.42 3.90
C PRO A 124 -14.87 -17.12 3.24
N GLY A 125 -15.83 -16.39 2.67
CA GLY A 125 -17.19 -16.91 2.42
C GLY A 125 -17.84 -16.57 1.08
N ARG A 126 -17.10 -16.11 0.07
CA ARG A 126 -17.67 -15.94 -1.28
C ARG A 126 -17.04 -16.93 -2.26
N ALA A 127 -17.29 -18.22 -2.00
CA ALA A 127 -17.28 -19.19 -3.09
C ALA A 127 -18.33 -18.71 -4.12
N PRO A 128 -18.02 -18.70 -5.43
CA PRO A 128 -19.05 -18.52 -6.42
C PRO A 128 -20.02 -19.68 -6.23
N THR A 129 -21.24 -19.43 -5.77
CA THR A 129 -22.37 -20.35 -5.94
C THR A 129 -22.70 -20.38 -7.43
N GLY A 130 -21.80 -20.99 -8.20
CA GLY A 130 -22.09 -21.64 -9.44
C GLY A 130 -22.66 -23.01 -9.10
N ALA A 131 -23.95 -23.04 -8.87
CA ALA A 131 -24.76 -24.23 -9.06
C ALA A 131 -25.89 -23.82 -10.00
N GLY A 132 -25.65 -24.01 -11.30
CA GLY A 132 -26.75 -24.34 -12.21
C GLY A 132 -27.07 -25.83 -12.09
N PRO A 133 -27.98 -26.40 -12.91
CA PRO A 133 -28.84 -25.78 -13.92
C PRO A 133 -30.26 -25.44 -13.41
#